data_AF-A0A9E0T1U6-F1
#
_entry.id   AF-A0A9E0T1U6-F1
#
_cell.length_a   1.000
_cell.length_b   1.000
_cell.length_c   1.000
_cell.angle_alpha   90.00
_cell.angle_beta   90.00
_cell.angle_gamma   90.00
#
_symmetry.space_group_name_H-M   'P 1'
#
loop_
_entity.id
_entity.type
_entity.pdbx_description
1 polymer ?
#
loop_
_entity_poly.entity_id
_entity_poly.type
_entity_poly.pdbx_seq_one_letter_code
_entity_poly.pdbx_strand_id
1 'polypeptide(L)'
;MASVQVRANVLIQASGGGVESSEGWAVHVLGPELIEYRSGEAACLVNVGYRDAGRAREIYASESASDLFPRLREHLQSALPMLHGHYVVV
;
A
#
# COMPACT_ATOMS: atom_id res chain seq x y z
N MET A 1 -10.77 15.38 31.20
CA MET A 1 -9.84 15.25 30.06
C MET A 1 -9.96 13.84 29.53
N ALA A 2 -10.62 13.64 28.39
CA ALA A 2 -10.74 12.32 27.78
C ALA A 2 -9.42 11.98 27.07
N SER A 3 -8.75 10.92 27.52
CA SER A 3 -7.61 10.33 26.84
C SER A 3 -8.11 9.81 25.48
N VAL A 4 -7.70 10.45 24.39
CA VAL A 4 -7.87 9.89 23.05
C VAL A 4 -6.96 8.68 22.98
N GLN A 5 -7.54 7.50 23.11
CA GLN A 5 -6.80 6.25 22.92
C GLN A 5 -6.52 6.12 21.42
N VAL A 6 -5.33 6.54 21.01
CA VAL A 6 -4.81 6.32 19.66
C VAL A 6 -4.77 4.81 19.46
N ARG A 7 -5.75 4.26 18.73
CA ARG A 7 -5.70 2.86 18.33
C ARG A 7 -4.53 2.75 17.36
N ALA A 8 -3.53 1.95 17.70
CA ALA A 8 -2.43 1.67 16.79
C ALA A 8 -2.99 1.02 15.52
N ASN A 9 -2.55 1.48 14.35
CA ASN A 9 -2.86 0.83 13.09
C ASN A 9 -2.27 -0.60 13.10
N VAL A 10 -3.12 -1.60 12.95
CA VAL A 10 -2.73 -3.00 12.85
C VAL A 10 -2.82 -3.43 11.40
N LEU A 11 -1.72 -3.97 10.87
CA LEU A 11 -1.66 -4.53 9.53
C LEU A 11 -1.78 -6.06 9.60
N ILE A 12 -2.58 -6.63 8.71
CA ILE A 12 -2.83 -8.06 8.61
C ILE A 12 -2.57 -8.48 7.17
N GLN A 13 -1.88 -9.60 6.99
CA GLN A 13 -1.68 -10.17 5.67
C GLN A 13 -2.99 -10.87 5.24
N ALA A 14 -3.57 -10.43 4.13
CA ALA A 14 -4.77 -11.00 3.56
C ALA A 14 -4.48 -12.28 2.77
N SER A 15 -5.48 -13.14 2.63
CA SER A 15 -5.41 -14.31 1.75
C SER A 15 -5.09 -13.86 0.31
N GLY A 16 -4.06 -14.46 -0.28
CA GLY A 16 -3.57 -14.06 -1.61
C GLY A 16 -2.41 -13.05 -1.63
N GLY A 17 -1.84 -12.70 -0.46
CA GLY A 17 -0.59 -11.91 -0.39
C GLY A 17 -0.79 -10.39 -0.41
N GLY A 18 -2.02 -9.92 -0.19
CA GLY A 18 -2.34 -8.52 0.08
C GLY A 18 -2.17 -8.15 1.56
N VAL A 19 -2.39 -6.89 1.88
CA VAL A 19 -2.33 -6.33 3.24
C VAL A 19 -3.60 -5.54 3.51
N GLU A 20 -4.20 -5.75 4.67
CA GLU A 20 -5.36 -5.01 5.17
C GLU A 20 -4.99 -4.30 6.47
N SER A 21 -5.52 -3.10 6.66
CA SER A 21 -5.32 -2.29 7.86
C SER A 21 -6.59 -2.20 8.69
N SER A 22 -6.44 -2.18 10.02
CA SER A 22 -7.54 -1.87 10.95
C SER A 22 -8.13 -0.46 10.77
N GLU A 23 -7.46 0.43 10.03
CA GLU A 23 -7.96 1.76 9.65
C GLU A 23 -8.83 1.75 8.39
N GLY A 24 -9.06 0.58 7.77
CA GLY A 24 -9.99 0.42 6.64
C GLY A 24 -9.38 0.69 5.26
N TRP A 25 -8.06 0.63 5.13
CA TRP A 25 -7.36 0.62 3.84
C TRP A 25 -6.75 -0.75 3.55
N ALA A 26 -6.52 -1.04 2.27
CA ALA A 26 -5.94 -2.30 1.82
C ALA A 26 -5.04 -2.12 0.60
N VAL A 27 -4.11 -3.07 0.43
CA VAL A 27 -3.20 -3.17 -0.71
C VAL A 27 -3.24 -4.60 -1.25
N HIS A 28 -3.58 -4.77 -2.52
CA HIS A 28 -3.61 -6.08 -3.17
C HIS A 28 -2.69 -6.10 -4.39
N VAL A 29 -1.85 -7.12 -4.48
CA VAL A 29 -1.02 -7.35 -5.67
C VAL A 29 -1.88 -8.07 -6.71
N LEU A 30 -2.29 -7.37 -7.77
CA LEU A 30 -3.08 -7.95 -8.85
C LEU A 30 -2.20 -8.68 -9.87
N GLY A 31 -0.95 -8.27 -9.99
CA GLY A 31 0.02 -8.84 -10.90
C GLY A 31 1.44 -8.29 -10.67
N PRO A 32 2.43 -8.73 -11.45
CA PRO A 32 3.82 -8.31 -11.28
C PRO A 32 4.04 -6.80 -11.49
N GLU A 33 3.16 -6.16 -12.26
CA GLU A 33 3.27 -4.75 -12.66
C GLU A 33 2.14 -3.87 -12.10
N LEU A 34 1.26 -4.43 -11.26
CA LEU A 34 0.03 -3.76 -10.85
C LEU A 34 -0.38 -4.08 -9.42
N ILE A 35 -0.62 -3.02 -8.65
CA ILE A 35 -1.16 -3.06 -7.30
C ILE A 35 -2.50 -2.33 -7.29
N GLU A 36 -3.47 -2.85 -6.57
CA GLU A 36 -4.67 -2.13 -6.18
C GLU A 36 -4.48 -1.58 -4.76
N TYR A 37 -4.80 -0.30 -4.57
CA TYR A 37 -4.93 0.32 -3.26
C TYR A 37 -6.39 0.70 -3.03
N ARG A 38 -6.90 0.43 -1.83
CA ARG A 38 -8.25 0.80 -1.40
C ARG A 38 -8.21 1.58 -0.10
N SER A 39 -9.11 2.54 0.06
CA SER A 39 -9.34 3.29 1.30
C SER A 39 -10.82 3.60 1.45
N GLY A 40 -11.49 2.91 2.37
CA GLY A 40 -12.96 2.93 2.44
C GLY A 40 -13.58 2.44 1.13
N GLU A 41 -14.43 3.27 0.52
CA GLU A 41 -15.10 2.96 -0.75
C GLU A 41 -14.30 3.35 -2.00
N ALA A 42 -13.18 4.06 -1.82
CA ALA A 42 -12.35 4.51 -2.94
C ALA A 42 -11.24 3.50 -3.26
N ALA A 43 -10.93 3.34 -4.55
CA ALA A 43 -9.87 2.46 -5.02
C ALA A 43 -9.07 3.10 -6.17
N CYS A 44 -7.78 2.80 -6.23
CA CYS A 44 -6.93 3.16 -7.37
C CYS A 44 -5.95 2.04 -7.72
N LEU A 45 -5.51 2.05 -8.98
CA LEU A 45 -4.46 1.19 -9.48
C LEU A 45 -3.12 1.92 -9.43
N VAL A 46 -2.10 1.22 -8.95
CA VAL A 46 -0.73 1.73 -8.79
C VAL A 46 0.18 0.88 -9.65
N ASN A 47 0.89 1.54 -10.56
CA ASN A 47 1.82 0.87 -11.46
C ASN A 47 3.09 0.45 -10.73
N VAL A 48 3.58 -0.74 -11.08
CA VAL A 48 4.82 -1.29 -10.59
C VAL A 48 5.79 -1.46 -11.76
N GLY A 49 6.87 -0.67 -11.75
CA GLY A 49 7.98 -0.84 -12.68
C GLY A 49 8.92 -1.95 -12.25
N TYR A 50 9.71 -2.43 -13.21
CA TYR A 50 10.80 -3.35 -12.96
C TYR A 50 12.15 -2.70 -13.29
N ARG A 51 13.12 -2.79 -12.37
CA ARG A 51 14.51 -2.43 -12.68
C ARG A 51 15.38 -3.68 -12.72
N ASP A 52 15.84 -3.99 -13.93
CA ASP A 52 16.74 -5.12 -14.23
C ASP A 52 18.03 -5.10 -13.37
N ALA A 53 18.50 -3.92 -12.97
CA ALA A 53 19.75 -3.76 -12.22
C ALA A 53 19.67 -4.11 -10.73
N GLY A 54 18.48 -4.39 -10.16
CA GLY A 54 18.31 -4.37 -8.69
C GLY A 54 17.44 -5.45 -8.05
N ARG A 55 16.84 -6.38 -8.81
CA ARG A 55 15.85 -7.37 -8.30
C ARG A 55 14.68 -6.73 -7.51
N ALA A 56 14.45 -5.42 -7.68
CA ALA A 56 13.46 -4.65 -6.97
C ALA A 56 12.35 -4.20 -7.92
N ARG A 57 11.12 -4.23 -7.43
CA ARG A 57 9.92 -3.72 -8.08
C ARG A 57 9.65 -2.31 -7.59
N GLU A 58 9.58 -1.34 -8.49
CA GLU A 58 9.38 0.08 -8.16
C GLU A 58 7.90 0.43 -8.18
N ILE A 59 7.34 0.83 -7.05
CA ILE A 59 5.95 1.29 -6.94
C ILE A 59 5.95 2.80 -7.18
N TYR A 60 5.39 3.24 -8.31
CA TYR A 60 5.26 4.66 -8.63
C TYR A 60 4.00 5.23 -7.99
N ALA A 61 4.14 5.65 -6.73
CA ALA A 61 3.06 6.27 -5.95
C ALA A 61 3.41 7.69 -5.48
N SER A 62 4.55 8.24 -5.92
CA SER A 62 5.03 9.59 -5.61
C SER A 62 4.13 10.71 -6.12
N GLU A 63 3.24 10.44 -7.09
CA GLU A 63 2.50 11.49 -7.80
C GLU A 63 0.99 11.52 -7.51
N SER A 64 0.48 10.72 -6.56
CA SER A 64 -0.93 10.84 -6.17
C SER A 64 -1.15 12.10 -5.32
N ALA A 65 -1.21 13.26 -5.98
CA ALA A 65 -1.81 14.49 -5.45
C ALA A 65 -3.34 14.41 -5.37
N SER A 66 -3.89 13.20 -5.32
CA SER A 66 -5.32 12.96 -5.25
C SER A 66 -5.82 13.21 -3.83
N ASP A 67 -6.75 14.14 -3.69
CA ASP A 67 -7.48 14.37 -2.43
C ASP A 67 -8.23 13.12 -1.96
N LEU A 68 -8.48 12.15 -2.85
CA LEU A 68 -9.11 10.87 -2.50
C LEU A 68 -8.15 9.92 -1.78
N PHE A 69 -6.84 10.05 -1.98
CA PHE A 69 -5.83 9.13 -1.44
C PHE A 69 -4.64 9.86 -0.80
N PRO A 70 -4.87 10.75 0.18
CA PRO A 70 -3.85 11.63 0.73
C PRO A 70 -2.70 10.88 1.43
N ARG A 71 -2.94 9.63 1.86
CA ARG A 71 -1.96 8.79 2.58
C ARG A 71 -1.47 7.59 1.77
N LEU A 72 -1.72 7.55 0.46
CA LEU A 72 -1.37 6.42 -0.41
C LEU A 72 0.08 5.97 -0.22
N ARG A 73 1.02 6.92 -0.31
CA ARG A 73 2.46 6.65 -0.19
C ARG A 73 2.82 6.04 1.17
N GLU A 74 2.29 6.60 2.25
CA GLU A 74 2.54 6.12 3.61
C GLU A 74 2.00 4.70 3.80
N HIS A 75 0.78 4.44 3.32
CA HIS A 75 0.14 3.13 3.44
C HIS A 75 0.91 2.07 2.65
N LEU A 76 1.29 2.37 1.40
CA LEU A 76 2.12 1.48 0.58
C LEU A 76 3.46 1.18 1.25
N GLN A 77 4.14 2.21 1.78
CA GLN A 77 5.40 2.03 2.52
C GLN A 77 5.23 1.13 3.73
N SER A 78 4.13 1.28 4.48
CA SER A 78 3.84 0.45 5.66
C SER A 78 3.49 -1.00 5.30
N ALA A 79 2.91 -1.23 4.12
CA ALA A 79 2.55 -2.55 3.63
C ALA A 79 3.75 -3.34 3.06
N LEU A 80 4.80 -2.67 2.56
CA LEU A 80 5.92 -3.30 1.86
C LEU A 80 6.50 -4.54 2.57
N PRO A 81 6.77 -4.53 3.88
CA PRO A 81 7.39 -5.68 4.56
C PRO A 81 6.51 -6.94 4.56
N MET A 82 5.21 -6.80 4.31
CA MET A 82 4.23 -7.88 4.33
C MET A 82 3.84 -8.36 2.91
N LEU A 83 4.24 -7.62 1.87
CA LEU A 83 4.00 -8.02 0.49
C LEU A 83 5.01 -9.08 0.05
N HIS A 84 4.56 -10.02 -0.78
CA HIS A 84 5.44 -11.02 -1.37
C HIS A 84 6.27 -10.41 -2.51
N GLY A 85 7.54 -10.14 -2.24
CA GLY A 85 8.50 -9.62 -3.21
C GLY A 85 9.34 -8.47 -2.64
N HIS A 86 10.33 -8.03 -3.40
CA HIS A 86 11.14 -6.88 -3.01
C HIS A 86 10.62 -5.63 -3.72
N TYR A 87 9.82 -4.82 -3.01
CA TYR A 87 9.24 -3.60 -3.52
C TYR A 87 9.89 -2.37 -2.90
N VAL A 88 9.97 -1.29 -3.66
CA VAL A 88 10.37 0.03 -3.17
C VAL A 88 9.38 1.06 -3.67
N VAL A 89 8.90 1.95 -2.80
CA VAL A 89 8.06 3.07 -3.23
C VAL A 89 8.98 4.20 -3.66
N VAL A 90 8.91 4.59 -4.93
CA VAL A 90 9.72 5.65 -5.55
C VAL A 90 8.99 6.97 -5.41
#